data_AF-A0A9Q0SXJ7-F1
#
_entry.id   AF-A0A9Q0SXJ7-F1
#
_cell.length_a   1.000
_cell.length_b   1.000
_cell.length_c   1.000
_cell.angle_alpha   90.00
_cell.angle_beta   90.00
_cell.angle_gamma   90.00
#
_symmetry.space_group_name_H-M   'P 1'
#
loop_
_entity.id
_entity.type
_entity.pdbx_description
1 polymer ?
#
loop_
_entity_poly.entity_id
_entity_poly.type
_entity_poly.pdbx_seq_one_letter_code
_entity_poly.pdbx_strand_id
1 'polypeptide(L)'
;MSDCIVEAEGVYDPNAKKKKKKEENVERKKRAEESKQSAPANGKPAESNGGPTSFRQGNQGAHETAPPNNILFIQNLPHETTSMMLQVLFQQYPGFKEVRMIEAKPGIAFVEFEDDVQSSMAMQALQGFKITPQNPMAVTYAKK
;
A
#
# COMPACT_ATOMS: atom_id res chain seq x y z
N MET A 1 36.42 -11.74 53.94
CA MET A 1 37.11 -10.57 53.36
C MET A 1 37.36 -10.87 51.90
N SER A 2 37.29 -9.84 51.05
CA SER A 2 37.21 -9.84 49.57
C SER A 2 35.74 -9.85 49.10
N ASP A 3 35.06 -8.73 48.82
CA ASP A 3 35.39 -7.55 47.97
C ASP A 3 35.58 -8.00 46.50
N CYS A 4 34.83 -7.58 45.48
CA CYS A 4 34.23 -6.28 45.20
C CYS A 4 33.01 -6.46 44.25
N ILE A 5 31.88 -5.82 44.57
CA ILE A 5 30.74 -5.64 43.67
C ILE A 5 30.94 -4.29 43.00
N VAL A 6 31.09 -4.27 41.68
CA VAL A 6 31.11 -3.03 40.87
C VAL A 6 29.72 -2.77 40.32
N GLU A 7 28.84 -2.17 41.11
CA GLU A 7 27.59 -1.57 40.62
C GLU A 7 27.87 -0.10 40.26
N ALA A 8 28.36 0.10 39.03
CA ALA A 8 28.38 1.42 38.43
C ALA A 8 26.96 1.71 37.89
N GLU A 9 26.18 2.43 38.68
CA GLU A 9 24.90 3.01 38.25
C GLU A 9 25.16 4.06 37.15
N GLY A 10 25.19 3.59 35.90
CA GLY A 10 25.17 4.43 34.72
C GLY A 10 23.73 4.60 34.25
N VAL A 11 23.12 5.75 34.54
CA VAL A 11 21.91 6.24 33.89
C VAL A 11 22.15 6.23 32.37
N TYR A 12 21.57 5.25 31.69
CA TYR A 12 21.54 5.19 30.24
C TYR A 12 20.32 5.97 29.77
N ASP A 13 20.54 7.21 29.33
CA ASP A 13 19.54 8.02 28.63
C ASP A 13 19.47 7.63 27.14
N PRO A 14 18.46 6.86 26.68
CA PRO A 14 18.30 6.49 25.27
C PRO A 14 17.89 7.67 24.37
N ASN A 15 17.71 8.89 24.92
CA ASN A 15 17.14 10.04 24.21
C ASN A 15 18.17 10.91 23.47
N ALA A 16 19.47 10.75 23.73
CA ALA A 16 20.51 11.55 23.06
C ALA A 16 20.68 11.22 21.56
N LYS A 17 20.27 10.03 21.11
CA LYS A 17 20.47 9.57 19.72
C LYS A 17 19.32 9.91 18.75
N LYS A 18 18.18 10.41 19.23
CA LYS A 18 17.01 10.76 18.39
C LYS A 18 17.01 12.20 17.87
N LYS A 19 17.91 13.07 18.33
CA LYS A 19 17.89 14.50 17.97
C LYS A 19 18.73 14.86 16.73
N LYS A 20 19.61 13.96 16.24
CA LYS A 20 20.54 14.27 15.14
C LYS A 20 20.12 13.77 13.74
N LYS A 21 18.94 13.13 13.59
CA LYS A 21 18.47 12.59 12.29
C LYS A 21 17.19 13.24 11.76
N LYS A 22 16.79 14.40 12.29
CA LYS A 22 15.57 15.12 11.87
C LYS A 22 15.84 16.38 11.02
N GLU A 23 17.09 16.83 10.92
CA GLU A 23 17.43 18.09 10.22
C GLU A 23 17.81 17.91 8.74
N GLU A 24 18.08 16.70 8.26
CA GLU A 24 18.48 16.49 6.84
C GLU A 24 17.28 16.42 5.86
N ASN A 25 16.05 16.23 6.34
CA ASN A 25 14.87 16.04 5.47
C ASN A 25 14.10 17.34 5.14
N VAL A 26 14.54 18.50 5.65
CA VAL A 26 13.79 19.77 5.47
C VAL A 26 14.30 20.58 4.27
N GLU A 27 15.49 20.31 3.75
CA GLU A 27 16.13 21.18 2.74
C GLU A 27 15.84 20.79 1.26
N ARG A 28 15.30 19.59 0.98
CA ARG A 28 14.92 19.20 -0.40
C ARG A 28 13.49 19.61 -0.80
N LYS A 29 12.85 20.48 -0.02
CA LYS A 29 11.46 20.94 -0.26
C LYS A 29 11.34 22.42 -0.65
N LYS A 30 12.44 23.06 -1.06
CA LYS A 30 12.48 24.52 -1.33
C LYS A 30 12.99 24.91 -2.72
N ARG A 31 12.67 24.13 -3.77
CA ARG A 31 12.99 24.48 -5.18
C ARG A 31 11.88 24.13 -6.19
N ALA A 32 10.62 24.14 -5.75
CA ALA A 32 9.47 23.84 -6.60
C ALA A 32 8.34 24.90 -6.52
N GLU A 33 8.62 26.07 -5.94
CA GLU A 33 7.60 27.11 -5.72
C GLU A 33 8.18 28.51 -6.00
N GLU A 34 8.66 28.75 -7.22
CA GLU A 34 8.89 30.11 -7.72
C GLU A 34 8.48 30.18 -9.19
N SER A 35 7.17 30.24 -9.43
CA SER A 35 6.55 30.81 -10.64
C SER A 35 5.03 30.92 -10.46
N LYS A 36 4.63 31.82 -9.59
CA LYS A 36 3.37 32.58 -9.60
C LYS A 36 3.83 34.00 -9.21
N GLN A 37 3.62 35.08 -9.93
CA GLN A 37 2.44 35.61 -10.61
C GLN A 37 2.89 36.89 -11.34
N SER A 38 2.33 37.19 -12.52
CA SER A 38 2.18 38.56 -13.00
C SER A 38 0.97 38.67 -13.94
N ALA A 39 -0.16 39.07 -13.34
CA ALA A 39 -1.21 40.02 -13.78
C ALA A 39 -1.92 39.94 -15.17
N PRO A 40 -3.15 40.51 -15.29
CA PRO A 40 -4.20 40.09 -16.22
C PRO A 40 -4.49 41.07 -17.37
N ALA A 41 -5.10 40.60 -18.48
CA ALA A 41 -6.04 41.37 -19.30
C ALA A 41 -6.64 40.53 -20.46
N ASN A 42 -7.97 40.44 -20.45
CA ASN A 42 -8.90 40.53 -21.60
C ASN A 42 -8.77 39.60 -22.83
N GLY A 43 -9.77 38.70 -22.97
CA GLY A 43 -10.53 38.58 -24.22
C GLY A 43 -10.44 37.27 -25.01
N LYS A 44 -11.37 36.34 -24.77
CA LYS A 44 -12.47 35.88 -25.68
C LYS A 44 -12.88 34.41 -25.40
N PRO A 45 -14.18 34.09 -25.43
CA PRO A 45 -14.71 32.81 -24.97
C PRO A 45 -14.72 31.78 -26.11
N ALA A 46 -14.39 30.53 -25.79
CA ALA A 46 -14.76 29.39 -26.62
C ALA A 46 -15.64 28.46 -25.76
N GLU A 47 -16.93 28.53 -26.05
CA GLU A 47 -17.92 27.52 -25.66
C GLU A 47 -17.46 26.13 -26.13
N SER A 48 -17.46 25.16 -25.23
CA SER A 48 -18.26 23.95 -25.45
C SER A 48 -18.37 23.13 -24.17
N ASN A 49 -19.61 22.78 -23.85
CA ASN A 49 -20.04 21.98 -22.71
C ASN A 49 -19.55 20.53 -22.81
N GLY A 50 -19.02 19.99 -21.71
CA GLY A 50 -18.73 18.57 -21.52
C GLY A 50 -18.32 18.31 -20.07
N GLY A 51 -19.23 17.73 -19.28
CA GLY A 51 -19.18 17.65 -17.82
C GLY A 51 -18.05 16.81 -17.19
N PRO A 52 -17.97 16.81 -15.85
CA PRO A 52 -16.78 16.43 -15.08
C PRO A 52 -16.80 14.95 -14.72
N THR A 53 -15.72 14.22 -15.02
CA THR A 53 -15.31 13.06 -14.22
C THR A 53 -13.79 12.95 -14.27
N SER A 54 -13.10 13.82 -13.54
CA SER A 54 -11.79 13.44 -13.03
C SER A 54 -12.02 12.27 -12.08
N PHE A 55 -11.78 11.06 -12.55
CA PHE A 55 -11.69 9.86 -11.73
C PHE A 55 -10.53 10.07 -10.73
N ARG A 56 -10.85 10.75 -9.64
CA ARG A 56 -10.08 10.75 -8.40
C ARG A 56 -10.27 9.38 -7.76
N GLN A 57 -9.68 8.35 -8.35
CA GLN A 57 -9.38 7.10 -7.66
C GLN A 57 -7.94 7.29 -7.18
N GLY A 58 -7.70 7.74 -5.97
CA GLY A 58 -8.14 7.13 -4.74
C GLY A 58 -6.85 6.99 -3.96
N ASN A 59 -6.73 7.80 -2.92
CA ASN A 59 -5.71 7.77 -1.90
C ASN A 59 -5.41 6.30 -1.50
N GLN A 60 -4.39 5.69 -2.12
CA GLN A 60 -3.88 4.40 -1.70
C GLN A 60 -3.12 4.70 -0.41
N GLY A 61 -3.86 4.61 0.69
CA GLY A 61 -3.30 4.65 2.02
C GLY A 61 -2.08 3.76 2.04
N ALA A 62 -0.99 4.28 2.59
CA ALA A 62 0.18 3.55 2.99
C ALA A 62 -0.27 2.42 3.94
N HIS A 63 -0.76 1.32 3.38
CA HIS A 63 -1.01 0.10 4.11
C HIS A 63 0.37 -0.48 4.29
N GLU A 64 0.91 -0.27 5.49
CA GLU A 64 2.09 -0.89 6.09
C GLU A 64 2.45 -2.17 5.33
N THR A 65 3.23 -2.01 4.25
CA THR A 65 3.41 -3.08 3.28
C THR A 65 4.26 -4.09 4.00
N ALA A 66 3.65 -5.23 4.36
CA ALA A 66 4.43 -6.42 4.63
C ALA A 66 5.50 -6.54 3.51
N PRO A 67 6.71 -7.00 3.86
CA PRO A 67 7.80 -7.04 2.90
C PRO A 67 7.34 -7.70 1.59
N PRO A 68 7.79 -7.19 0.44
CA PRO A 68 7.36 -7.70 -0.86
C PRO A 68 7.52 -9.22 -0.88
N ASN A 69 6.43 -9.89 -1.24
CA ASN A 69 6.32 -11.34 -1.19
C ASN A 69 5.55 -11.80 -2.42
N ASN A 70 5.96 -12.93 -2.99
CA ASN A 70 5.29 -13.53 -4.14
C ASN A 70 3.94 -14.16 -3.78
N ILE A 71 3.57 -14.19 -2.50
CA ILE A 71 2.27 -14.68 -2.03
C ILE A 71 1.43 -13.48 -1.57
N LEU A 72 0.23 -13.37 -2.13
CA LEU A 72 -0.79 -12.38 -1.77
C LEU A 72 -1.83 -12.99 -0.84
N PHE A 73 -2.16 -12.24 0.20
CA PHE A 73 -3.23 -12.53 1.12
C PHE A 73 -4.45 -11.68 0.79
N ILE A 74 -5.54 -12.36 0.44
CA ILE A 74 -6.82 -11.78 0.07
C ILE A 74 -7.78 -11.91 1.25
N GLN A 75 -8.46 -10.82 1.58
CA GLN A 75 -9.41 -10.71 2.67
C GLN A 75 -10.69 -10.02 2.20
N ASN A 76 -11.71 -10.08 3.04
CA ASN A 76 -13.02 -9.47 2.81
C ASN A 76 -13.75 -10.01 1.57
N LEU A 77 -13.56 -11.30 1.29
CA LEU A 77 -14.28 -11.99 0.22
C LEU A 77 -15.68 -12.40 0.68
N PRO A 78 -16.73 -12.24 -0.15
CA PRO A 78 -18.06 -12.76 0.16
C PRO A 78 -18.10 -14.30 0.12
N HIS A 79 -19.08 -14.90 0.79
CA HIS A 79 -19.23 -16.36 0.88
C HIS A 79 -19.47 -17.03 -0.48
N GLU A 80 -19.98 -16.28 -1.46
CA GLU A 80 -20.16 -16.75 -2.84
C GLU A 80 -18.85 -16.78 -3.64
N THR A 81 -17.77 -16.19 -3.12
CA THR A 81 -16.47 -16.26 -3.80
C THR A 81 -15.92 -17.67 -3.70
N THR A 82 -15.52 -18.21 -4.84
CA THR A 82 -14.87 -19.51 -4.95
C THR A 82 -13.43 -19.36 -5.42
N SER A 83 -12.63 -20.41 -5.24
CA SER A 83 -11.25 -20.47 -5.73
C SER A 83 -11.19 -20.28 -7.25
N MET A 84 -12.16 -20.82 -7.99
CA MET A 84 -12.30 -20.67 -9.44
C MET A 84 -12.46 -19.21 -9.85
N MET A 85 -13.30 -18.44 -9.15
CA MET A 85 -13.51 -17.02 -9.42
C MET A 85 -12.22 -16.22 -9.23
N LEU A 86 -11.51 -16.48 -8.12
CA LEU A 86 -10.21 -15.87 -7.86
C LEU A 86 -9.18 -16.28 -8.92
N GLN A 87 -9.15 -17.55 -9.30
CA GLN A 87 -8.22 -18.03 -10.32
C GLN A 87 -8.43 -17.31 -11.65
N VAL A 88 -9.68 -17.12 -12.09
CA VAL A 88 -9.98 -16.35 -13.32
C VAL A 88 -9.53 -14.88 -13.19
N LEU A 89 -9.76 -14.26 -12.03
CA LEU A 89 -9.34 -12.88 -11.76
C LEU A 89 -7.82 -12.70 -11.68
N PHE A 90 -7.10 -13.68 -11.14
CA PHE A 90 -5.65 -13.57 -10.94
C PHE A 90 -4.84 -14.11 -12.12
N GLN A 91 -5.35 -15.07 -12.90
CA GLN A 91 -4.63 -15.60 -14.07
C GLN A 91 -4.48 -14.60 -15.22
N GLN A 92 -5.24 -13.48 -15.20
CA GLN A 92 -5.07 -12.40 -16.16
C GLN A 92 -3.74 -11.65 -15.97
N TYR A 93 -3.11 -11.81 -14.81
CA TYR A 93 -1.78 -11.28 -14.52
C TYR A 93 -0.72 -12.36 -14.76
N PRO A 94 0.45 -11.99 -15.31
CA PRO A 94 1.51 -12.93 -15.57
C PRO A 94 2.05 -13.56 -14.27
N GLY A 95 2.45 -14.82 -14.38
CA GLY A 95 3.07 -15.64 -13.33
C GLY A 95 2.20 -15.95 -12.13
N PHE A 96 0.88 -15.95 -12.30
CA PHE A 96 -0.04 -16.68 -11.44
C PHE A 96 0.39 -18.16 -11.31
N LYS A 97 0.50 -18.67 -10.08
CA LYS A 97 0.84 -20.08 -9.78
C LYS A 97 -0.39 -20.85 -9.29
N GLU A 98 -0.89 -20.48 -8.11
CA GLU A 98 -1.95 -21.21 -7.42
C GLU A 98 -2.84 -20.28 -6.57
N VAL A 99 -4.12 -20.64 -6.43
CA VAL A 99 -5.00 -20.07 -5.40
C VAL A 99 -5.28 -21.12 -4.32
N ARG A 100 -5.03 -20.75 -3.07
CA ARG A 100 -5.38 -21.54 -1.90
C ARG A 100 -6.41 -20.81 -1.04
N MET A 101 -7.66 -21.27 -1.11
CA MET A 101 -8.71 -20.81 -0.20
C MET A 101 -8.60 -21.52 1.15
N ILE A 102 -8.97 -20.81 2.22
CA ILE A 102 -9.02 -21.40 3.57
C ILE A 102 -10.47 -21.69 3.93
N GLU A 103 -10.85 -22.97 3.92
CA GLU A 103 -12.20 -23.40 4.34
C GLU A 103 -12.48 -23.13 5.82
N ALA A 104 -11.44 -23.11 6.65
CA ALA A 104 -11.55 -22.78 8.08
C ALA A 104 -12.02 -21.33 8.34
N LYS A 105 -11.84 -20.42 7.37
CA LYS A 105 -12.27 -19.02 7.45
C LYS A 105 -12.82 -18.58 6.09
N PRO A 106 -14.14 -18.68 5.86
CA PRO A 106 -14.73 -18.13 4.64
C PRO A 106 -14.44 -16.64 4.58
N GLY A 107 -13.96 -16.17 3.42
CA GLY A 107 -13.61 -14.76 3.21
C GLY A 107 -12.12 -14.44 3.12
N ILE A 108 -11.25 -15.44 3.30
CA ILE A 108 -9.81 -15.29 3.09
C ILE A 108 -9.27 -16.29 2.06
N ALA A 109 -8.29 -15.85 1.28
CA ALA A 109 -7.59 -16.68 0.31
C ALA A 109 -6.13 -16.27 0.20
N PHE A 110 -5.30 -17.19 -0.26
CA PHE A 110 -3.90 -16.95 -0.59
C PHE A 110 -3.72 -17.18 -2.08
N VAL A 111 -3.01 -16.28 -2.74
CA VAL A 111 -2.66 -16.41 -4.15
C VAL A 111 -1.15 -16.38 -4.26
N GLU A 112 -0.59 -17.44 -4.82
CA GLU A 112 0.84 -17.53 -5.10
C GLU A 112 1.14 -17.08 -6.52
N PHE A 113 2.15 -16.24 -6.64
CA PHE A 113 2.78 -15.82 -7.88
C PHE A 113 4.21 -16.33 -7.95
N GLU A 114 4.78 -16.31 -9.15
CA GLU A 114 6.17 -16.65 -9.41
C GLU A 114 7.14 -15.63 -8.81
N ASP A 115 6.80 -14.34 -8.91
CA ASP A 115 7.69 -13.24 -8.58
C ASP A 115 6.98 -12.16 -7.75
N ASP A 116 7.72 -11.45 -6.89
CA ASP A 116 7.16 -10.39 -6.06
C ASP A 116 6.71 -9.19 -6.91
N VAL A 117 7.39 -8.90 -8.03
CA VAL A 117 7.01 -7.81 -8.94
C VAL A 117 5.64 -8.09 -9.56
N GLN A 118 5.39 -9.32 -10.01
CA GLN A 118 4.13 -9.73 -10.61
C GLN A 118 2.99 -9.71 -9.59
N SER A 119 3.26 -10.21 -8.38
CA SER A 119 2.31 -10.15 -7.28
C SER A 119 1.95 -8.70 -6.91
N SER A 120 2.92 -7.77 -6.97
CA SER A 120 2.72 -6.34 -6.72
C SER A 120 1.75 -5.74 -7.74
N MET A 121 1.92 -6.08 -9.02
CA MET A 121 1.04 -5.62 -10.11
C MET A 121 -0.39 -6.12 -9.90
N ALA A 122 -0.56 -7.42 -9.63
CA ALA A 122 -1.87 -8.00 -9.37
C ALA A 122 -2.52 -7.36 -8.13
N MET A 123 -1.78 -7.20 -7.03
CA MET A 123 -2.23 -6.53 -5.81
C MET A 123 -2.74 -5.12 -6.12
N GLN A 124 -1.94 -4.28 -6.77
CA GLN A 124 -2.34 -2.89 -7.03
C GLN A 124 -3.57 -2.78 -7.93
N ALA A 125 -3.71 -3.68 -8.89
CA ALA A 125 -4.84 -3.67 -9.83
C ALA A 125 -6.13 -4.22 -9.21
N LEU A 126 -6.01 -5.19 -8.31
CA LEU A 126 -7.13 -5.86 -7.66
C LEU A 126 -7.46 -5.32 -6.26
N GLN A 127 -6.66 -4.38 -5.74
CA GLN A 127 -6.89 -3.79 -4.43
C GLN A 127 -8.19 -3.00 -4.39
N GLY A 128 -9.08 -3.38 -3.47
CA GLY A 128 -10.39 -2.74 -3.33
C GLY A 128 -11.38 -3.14 -4.41
N PHE A 129 -11.08 -4.15 -5.23
CA PHE A 129 -12.00 -4.68 -6.23
C PHE A 129 -13.25 -5.24 -5.56
N LYS A 130 -14.42 -4.79 -6.00
CA LYS A 130 -15.71 -5.18 -5.41
C LYS A 130 -16.25 -6.37 -6.18
N ILE A 131 -16.01 -7.59 -5.67
CA ILE A 131 -16.64 -8.81 -6.22
C ILE A 131 -18.17 -8.71 -6.07
N THR A 132 -18.62 -8.26 -4.90
CA THR A 132 -20.00 -7.82 -4.68
C THR A 132 -20.03 -6.33 -4.33
N PRO A 133 -21.12 -5.60 -4.62
CA PRO A 133 -21.22 -4.16 -4.35
C PRO A 133 -20.90 -3.77 -2.89
N GLN A 134 -21.16 -4.69 -1.97
CA GLN A 134 -21.03 -4.51 -0.53
C GLN A 134 -19.64 -4.89 0.00
N ASN A 135 -18.86 -5.73 -0.69
CA ASN A 135 -17.61 -6.29 -0.16
C ASN A 135 -16.42 -5.96 -1.08
N PRO A 136 -15.70 -4.84 -0.84
CA PRO A 136 -14.44 -4.57 -1.54
C PRO A 136 -13.35 -5.51 -1.01
N MET A 137 -12.76 -6.33 -1.88
CA MET A 137 -11.70 -7.25 -1.47
C MET A 137 -10.42 -6.49 -1.11
N ALA A 138 -9.75 -6.96 -0.07
CA ALA A 138 -8.48 -6.40 0.40
C ALA A 138 -7.35 -7.37 0.07
N VAL A 139 -6.40 -6.91 -0.72
CA VAL A 139 -5.20 -7.63 -1.16
C VAL A 139 -3.99 -7.05 -0.43
N THR A 140 -3.19 -7.91 0.19
CA THR A 140 -2.01 -7.53 0.97
C THR A 140 -0.91 -8.57 0.75
N TYR A 141 0.36 -8.25 0.97
CA TYR A 141 1.39 -9.30 0.96
C TYR A 141 1.18 -10.28 2.11
N ALA A 142 1.29 -11.57 1.82
CA ALA A 142 1.25 -12.59 2.86
C ALA A 142 2.48 -12.45 3.77
N LYS A 143 2.28 -12.68 5.07
CA LYS A 143 3.38 -12.76 6.02
C LYS A 143 4.08 -14.11 5.88
N LYS A 144 5.41 -14.10 5.81
CA LYS A 144 6.24 -15.31 5.94
C LYS A 144 6.29 -15.77 7.39
#